data_AF-A0A2E6LX57-F1
#
_entry.id   AF-A0A2E6LX57-F1
#
_cell.length_a   1.000
_cell.length_b   1.000
_cell.length_c   1.000
_cell.angle_alpha   90.00
_cell.angle_beta   90.00
_cell.angle_gamma   90.00
#
_symmetry.space_group_name_H-M   'P 1'
#
loop_
_entity.id
_entity.type
_entity.pdbx_description
1 polymer ?
#
loop_
_entity_poly.entity_id
_entity_poly.type
_entity_poly.pdbx_seq_one_letter_code
_entity_poly.pdbx_strand_id
1 'polypeptide(L)'
;MINHDNGFLKKYPCRKPTIEEKMQYVKWRGILEAAESVQGIPFLSKTNMPDAVAAYRHFMEGSGTTRDVKFERYFRDDPSGRHTFRTICMEVRDAAYKFYMSNYNGLDASFNFTSRVKKAKNESNLDVLSNTRIYPHPVTENWTKTLGVFSFWVECRVDVSCIDKIPHFQLELSIHVEDMYNFNPYQVDIATGIKDEENGVFEITGLARQYLNVGIAKGVLKWKGRPMFASAPYPKSNLGS
;
A
#
# COMPACT_ATOMS: atom_id res chain seq x y z
N MET A 1 7.82 0.00 16.12
CA MET A 1 8.59 0.87 15.19
C MET A 1 8.78 0.10 13.89
N ILE A 2 8.37 0.67 12.77
CA ILE A 2 8.57 0.08 11.44
C ILE A 2 10.00 0.43 11.00
N ASN A 3 10.77 -0.57 10.58
CA ASN A 3 12.12 -0.36 10.05
C ASN A 3 12.05 -0.31 8.52
N HIS A 4 12.45 0.83 7.97
CA HIS A 4 12.47 1.09 6.53
C HIS A 4 13.86 0.82 5.94
N ASP A 5 13.89 0.28 4.73
CA ASP A 5 15.13 0.26 3.95
C ASP A 5 15.45 1.68 3.48
N ASN A 6 16.74 2.01 3.35
CA ASN A 6 17.22 3.31 2.88
C ASN A 6 18.05 3.19 1.59
N GLY A 7 17.97 2.05 0.90
CA GLY A 7 18.48 1.87 -0.46
C GLY A 7 19.92 2.34 -0.64
N PHE A 8 20.14 3.27 -1.57
CA PHE A 8 21.45 3.86 -1.81
C PHE A 8 22.05 4.59 -0.60
N LEU A 9 21.25 5.30 0.19
CA LEU A 9 21.74 6.08 1.35
C LEU A 9 22.22 5.20 2.51
N LYS A 10 21.81 3.93 2.54
CA LYS A 10 22.37 2.95 3.48
C LYS A 10 23.79 2.52 3.11
N LYS A 11 24.14 2.59 1.83
CA LYS A 11 25.36 2.00 1.27
C LYS A 11 26.41 3.03 0.85
N TYR A 12 25.98 4.21 0.43
CA TYR A 12 26.84 5.22 -0.16
C TYR A 12 26.69 6.55 0.58
N PRO A 13 27.81 7.26 0.87
CA PRO A 13 27.74 8.57 1.48
C PRO A 13 27.21 9.62 0.50
N CYS A 14 26.51 10.61 1.03
CA CYS A 14 26.04 11.75 0.25
C CYS A 14 27.21 12.55 -0.33
N ARG A 15 27.04 13.09 -1.55
CA ARG A 15 28.02 13.96 -2.21
C ARG A 15 27.37 14.99 -3.11
N LYS A 16 28.16 15.91 -3.69
CA LYS A 16 27.64 16.84 -4.71
C LYS A 16 27.45 16.12 -6.06
N PRO A 17 26.46 16.54 -6.87
CA PRO A 17 26.25 16.00 -8.21
C PRO A 17 27.32 16.47 -9.20
N THR A 18 27.69 15.60 -10.14
CA THR A 18 28.46 15.99 -11.34
C THR A 18 27.58 16.73 -12.36
N ILE A 19 28.18 17.23 -13.44
CA ILE A 19 27.43 17.88 -14.52
C ILE A 19 26.56 16.84 -15.24
N GLU A 20 27.10 15.65 -15.48
CA GLU A 20 26.42 14.53 -16.15
C GLU A 20 25.18 14.10 -15.34
N GLU A 21 25.28 14.03 -14.02
CA GLU A 21 24.16 13.67 -13.14
C GLU A 21 23.07 14.75 -13.11
N LYS A 22 23.46 16.03 -13.18
CA LYS A 22 22.49 17.12 -13.34
C LYS A 22 21.77 17.02 -14.69
N MET A 23 22.49 16.72 -15.77
CA MET A 23 21.89 16.50 -17.09
C MET A 23 20.96 15.28 -17.10
N GLN A 24 21.35 14.20 -16.42
CA GLN A 24 20.53 13.00 -16.26
C GLN A 24 19.24 13.31 -15.49
N TYR A 25 19.33 14.11 -14.43
CA TYR A 25 18.17 14.58 -13.68
C TYR A 25 17.21 15.38 -14.58
N VAL A 26 17.72 16.31 -15.39
CA VAL A 26 16.90 17.07 -16.36
C VAL A 26 16.24 16.14 -17.39
N LYS A 27 16.98 15.14 -17.90
CA LYS A 27 16.42 14.12 -18.82
C LYS A 27 15.24 13.40 -18.19
N TRP A 28 15.40 12.92 -16.95
CA TRP A 28 14.34 12.20 -16.25
C TRP A 28 13.13 13.06 -15.92
N ARG A 29 13.33 14.35 -15.60
CA ARG A 29 12.23 15.32 -15.50
C ARG A 29 11.48 15.44 -16.82
N GLY A 30 12.20 15.55 -17.94
CA GLY A 30 11.57 15.59 -19.27
C GLY A 30 10.76 14.33 -19.60
N ILE A 31 11.27 13.15 -19.23
CA ILE A 31 10.53 11.87 -19.39
C ILE A 31 9.27 11.86 -18.52
N LEU A 32 9.36 12.34 -17.28
CA LEU A 32 8.22 12.45 -16.36
C LEU A 32 7.13 13.38 -16.92
N GLU A 33 7.50 14.59 -17.36
CA GLU A 33 6.55 15.54 -17.96
C GLU A 33 5.85 14.95 -19.20
N ALA A 34 6.61 14.26 -20.05
CA ALA A 34 6.05 13.57 -21.21
C ALA A 34 5.08 12.46 -20.78
N ALA A 35 5.45 11.63 -19.79
CA ALA A 35 4.61 10.56 -19.26
C ALA A 35 3.31 11.09 -18.65
N GLU A 36 3.35 12.24 -17.97
CA GLU A 36 2.17 12.94 -17.45
C GLU A 36 1.24 13.45 -18.54
N SER A 37 1.81 14.04 -19.59
CA SER A 37 1.03 14.65 -20.68
C SER A 37 0.20 13.64 -21.48
N VAL A 38 0.61 12.37 -21.48
CA VAL A 38 -0.07 11.30 -22.22
C VAL A 38 -1.00 10.46 -21.35
N GLN A 39 -1.21 10.83 -20.06
CA GLN A 39 -1.98 10.00 -19.14
C GLN A 39 -3.42 9.76 -19.62
N GLY A 40 -3.87 8.51 -19.56
CA GLY A 40 -5.26 8.14 -19.84
C GLY A 40 -5.67 8.15 -21.31
N ILE A 41 -4.73 8.23 -22.26
CA ILE A 41 -5.04 8.17 -23.69
C ILE A 41 -5.46 6.73 -24.09
N PRO A 42 -6.71 6.49 -24.55
CA PRO A 42 -7.29 5.15 -24.69
C PRO A 42 -6.55 4.18 -25.63
N PHE A 43 -5.75 4.69 -26.59
CA PHE A 43 -5.06 3.89 -27.59
C PHE A 43 -3.55 3.77 -27.37
N LEU A 44 -3.01 4.44 -26.35
CA LEU A 44 -1.61 4.31 -25.97
C LEU A 44 -1.52 3.36 -24.77
N SER A 45 -0.92 2.19 -25.00
CA SER A 45 -0.65 1.25 -23.91
C SER A 45 0.24 1.90 -22.85
N LYS A 46 0.06 1.49 -21.59
CA LYS A 46 0.86 1.96 -20.43
C LYS A 46 0.79 3.45 -20.11
N THR A 47 -0.26 4.15 -20.54
CA THR A 47 -0.43 5.57 -20.22
C THR A 47 -1.28 5.83 -18.99
N ASN A 48 -1.89 4.83 -18.37
CA ASN A 48 -2.74 5.05 -17.19
C ASN A 48 -2.02 4.61 -15.91
N MET A 49 -1.09 5.45 -15.42
CA MET A 49 -0.29 5.20 -14.23
C MET A 49 -0.21 6.43 -13.30
N PRO A 50 -1.35 6.99 -12.89
CA PRO A 50 -1.38 8.26 -12.15
C PRO A 50 -0.71 8.18 -10.78
N ASP A 51 -0.72 7.02 -10.11
CA ASP A 51 -0.08 6.86 -8.80
C ASP A 51 1.45 6.76 -8.94
N ALA A 52 1.93 6.03 -9.95
CA ALA A 52 3.37 5.84 -10.20
C ALA A 52 4.04 7.16 -10.55
N VAL A 53 3.40 7.89 -11.45
CA VAL A 53 3.87 9.18 -11.95
C VAL A 53 3.87 10.22 -10.82
N ALA A 54 2.80 10.27 -10.02
CA ALA A 54 2.77 11.13 -8.84
C ALA A 54 3.81 10.74 -7.78
N ALA A 55 4.11 9.44 -7.62
CA ALA A 55 5.16 8.99 -6.70
C ALA A 55 6.55 9.41 -7.20
N TYR A 56 6.82 9.26 -8.49
CA TYR A 56 8.11 9.65 -9.07
C TYR A 56 8.30 11.18 -9.10
N ARG A 57 7.26 11.96 -9.40
CA ARG A 57 7.31 13.42 -9.27
C ARG A 57 7.68 13.85 -7.85
N HIS A 58 7.05 13.24 -6.86
CA HIS A 58 7.35 13.53 -5.46
C HIS A 58 8.77 13.12 -5.04
N PHE A 59 9.31 12.05 -5.62
CA PHE A 59 10.72 11.70 -5.46
C PHE A 59 11.65 12.82 -5.98
N MET A 60 11.40 13.29 -7.21
CA MET A 60 12.23 14.29 -7.86
C MET A 60 12.12 15.68 -7.22
N GLU A 61 10.93 16.08 -6.78
CA GLU A 61 10.61 17.47 -6.44
C GLU A 61 10.10 17.65 -4.99
N GLY A 62 9.61 16.59 -4.35
CA GLY A 62 8.95 16.61 -3.04
C GLY A 62 9.89 16.77 -1.84
N SER A 63 11.19 16.94 -2.06
CA SER A 63 12.19 17.28 -1.03
C SER A 63 12.27 16.31 0.16
N GLY A 64 11.84 15.06 -0.02
CA GLY A 64 11.84 14.03 1.01
C GLY A 64 10.67 14.13 1.99
N THR A 65 9.71 15.03 1.76
CA THR A 65 8.53 15.19 2.61
C THR A 65 7.63 13.97 2.52
N THR A 66 6.90 13.65 3.59
CA THR A 66 5.93 12.56 3.58
C THR A 66 4.85 12.79 2.52
N ARG A 67 4.50 11.75 1.78
CA ARG A 67 3.44 11.77 0.76
C ARG A 67 2.25 10.95 1.20
N ASP A 68 1.04 11.50 1.05
CA ASP A 68 -0.21 10.76 1.20
C ASP A 68 -0.49 9.95 -0.07
N VAL A 69 -0.45 8.62 0.02
CA VAL A 69 -0.86 7.71 -1.04
C VAL A 69 -2.33 7.35 -0.89
N LYS A 70 -3.08 7.46 -1.98
CA LYS A 70 -4.51 7.10 -2.04
C LYS A 70 -4.68 5.57 -2.07
N PHE A 71 -4.45 4.95 -0.92
CA PHE A 71 -4.33 3.50 -0.80
C PHE A 71 -5.64 2.74 -1.09
N GLU A 72 -6.80 3.39 -1.00
CA GLU A 72 -8.07 2.80 -1.44
C GLU A 72 -8.04 2.44 -2.94
N ARG A 73 -7.32 3.23 -3.75
CA ARG A 73 -7.14 2.92 -5.18
C ARG A 73 -6.35 1.62 -5.37
N TYR A 74 -5.37 1.33 -4.51
CA TYR A 74 -4.64 0.06 -4.57
C TYR A 74 -5.58 -1.12 -4.33
N PHE A 75 -6.44 -1.04 -3.31
CA PHE A 75 -7.43 -2.07 -3.02
C PHE A 75 -8.48 -2.25 -4.11
N ARG A 76 -8.72 -1.24 -4.94
CA ARG A 76 -9.68 -1.30 -6.05
C ARG A 76 -9.02 -1.80 -7.34
N ASP A 77 -7.89 -1.21 -7.69
CA ASP A 77 -7.35 -1.26 -9.06
C ASP A 77 -6.33 -2.40 -9.23
N ASP A 78 -5.56 -2.74 -8.18
CA ASP A 78 -4.56 -3.81 -8.24
C ASP A 78 -5.14 -5.18 -7.77
N PRO A 79 -4.92 -6.27 -8.52
CA PRO A 79 -5.29 -7.62 -8.09
C PRO A 79 -4.75 -8.02 -6.71
N SER A 80 -3.49 -7.68 -6.40
CA SER A 80 -2.87 -7.95 -5.10
C SER A 80 -3.50 -7.11 -3.99
N GLY A 81 -3.90 -5.88 -4.30
CA GLY A 81 -4.64 -5.03 -3.37
C GLY A 81 -6.02 -5.59 -3.04
N ARG A 82 -6.76 -6.04 -4.05
CA ARG A 82 -8.06 -6.72 -3.86
C ARG A 82 -7.92 -7.97 -2.99
N HIS A 83 -6.88 -8.77 -3.22
CA HIS A 83 -6.60 -9.95 -2.41
C HIS A 83 -6.28 -9.56 -0.96
N THR A 84 -5.34 -8.64 -0.76
CA THR A 84 -4.93 -8.12 0.55
C THR A 84 -6.13 -7.61 1.35
N PHE A 85 -6.99 -6.80 0.74
CA PHE A 85 -8.18 -6.26 1.41
C PHE A 85 -9.16 -7.35 1.85
N ARG A 86 -9.40 -8.37 1.00
CA ARG A 86 -10.25 -9.51 1.35
C ARG A 86 -9.67 -10.28 2.53
N THR A 87 -8.37 -10.55 2.52
CA THR A 87 -7.66 -11.22 3.61
C THR A 87 -7.79 -10.46 4.92
N ILE A 88 -7.56 -9.15 4.91
CA ILE A 88 -7.76 -8.28 6.09
C ILE A 88 -9.20 -8.41 6.61
N CYS A 89 -10.20 -8.28 5.73
CA CYS A 89 -11.61 -8.36 6.13
C CYS A 89 -11.97 -9.71 6.76
N MET A 90 -11.41 -10.82 6.28
CA MET A 90 -11.63 -12.14 6.86
C MET A 90 -11.02 -12.25 8.26
N GLU A 91 -9.77 -11.83 8.42
CA GLU A 91 -9.06 -11.91 9.69
C GLU A 91 -9.69 -11.03 10.78
N VAL A 92 -10.07 -9.79 10.46
CA VAL A 92 -10.65 -8.88 11.47
C VAL A 92 -12.04 -9.35 11.92
N ARG A 93 -12.82 -9.96 11.02
CA ARG A 93 -14.11 -10.58 11.36
C ARG A 93 -13.93 -11.77 12.28
N ASP A 94 -12.98 -12.65 11.96
CA ASP A 94 -12.68 -13.83 12.78
C ASP A 94 -12.14 -13.43 14.16
N ALA A 95 -11.22 -12.46 14.22
CA ALA A 95 -10.70 -11.92 15.47
C ALA A 95 -11.79 -11.28 16.33
N ALA A 96 -12.64 -10.42 15.74
CA ALA A 96 -13.76 -9.79 16.44
C ALA A 96 -14.75 -10.83 16.99
N TYR A 97 -15.11 -11.82 16.18
CA TYR A 97 -16.03 -12.89 16.60
C TYR A 97 -15.45 -13.71 17.75
N LYS A 98 -14.20 -14.19 17.63
CA LYS A 98 -13.54 -14.98 18.68
C LYS A 98 -13.42 -14.19 19.98
N PHE A 99 -13.00 -12.93 19.91
CA PHE A 99 -12.91 -12.07 21.09
C PHE A 99 -14.28 -11.87 21.75
N TYR A 100 -15.32 -11.60 20.94
CA TYR A 100 -16.68 -11.44 21.44
C TYR A 100 -17.20 -12.69 22.17
N MET A 101 -17.04 -13.86 21.55
CA MET A 101 -17.53 -15.12 22.12
C MET A 101 -16.81 -15.50 23.41
N SER A 102 -15.53 -15.15 23.56
CA SER A 102 -14.76 -15.46 24.77
C SER A 102 -15.04 -14.51 25.95
N ASN A 103 -15.52 -13.29 25.70
CA ASN A 103 -15.61 -12.25 26.73
C ASN A 103 -17.02 -11.76 27.04
N TYR A 104 -17.95 -11.82 26.09
CA TYR A 104 -19.29 -11.23 26.25
C TYR A 104 -20.42 -12.25 26.04
N ASN A 105 -20.32 -13.08 24.99
CA ASN A 105 -21.21 -14.20 24.69
C ASN A 105 -22.72 -13.97 24.97
N GLY A 106 -23.38 -13.27 24.05
CA GLY A 106 -24.83 -13.05 24.11
C GLY A 106 -25.26 -11.72 24.74
N LEU A 107 -24.30 -10.86 25.07
CA LEU A 107 -24.52 -9.49 25.54
C LEU A 107 -24.20 -8.48 24.44
N ASP A 108 -24.77 -7.28 24.54
CA ASP A 108 -24.31 -6.12 23.79
C ASP A 108 -22.89 -5.75 24.24
N ALA A 109 -22.05 -5.33 23.30
CA ALA A 109 -20.66 -5.01 23.60
C ALA A 109 -20.07 -4.01 22.60
N SER A 110 -19.14 -3.19 23.08
CA SER A 110 -18.27 -2.36 22.24
C SER A 110 -16.83 -2.55 22.64
N PHE A 111 -15.94 -2.76 21.68
CA PHE A 111 -14.51 -2.96 21.93
C PHE A 111 -13.66 -2.53 20.74
N ASN A 112 -12.39 -2.25 21.01
CA ASN A 112 -11.40 -1.88 20.00
C ASN A 112 -10.26 -2.90 19.99
N PHE A 113 -9.65 -3.11 18.83
CA PHE A 113 -8.39 -3.85 18.74
C PHE A 113 -7.54 -3.34 17.58
N THR A 114 -6.24 -3.52 17.71
CA THR A 114 -5.25 -3.17 16.69
C THR A 114 -4.47 -4.42 16.30
N SER A 115 -4.32 -4.65 15.00
CA SER A 115 -3.50 -5.76 14.50
C SER A 115 -2.02 -5.50 14.77
N ARG A 116 -1.21 -6.56 14.75
CA ARG A 116 0.23 -6.40 14.58
C ARG A 116 0.53 -5.81 13.20
N VAL A 117 1.69 -5.18 13.05
CA VAL A 117 2.21 -4.74 11.75
C VAL A 117 2.48 -5.95 10.87
N LYS A 118 2.06 -5.87 9.61
CA LYS A 118 2.24 -6.87 8.56
C LYS A 118 2.97 -6.22 7.38
N LYS A 119 3.52 -7.05 6.48
CA LYS A 119 4.21 -6.58 5.27
C LYS A 119 3.62 -7.25 4.03
N ALA A 120 3.35 -6.45 3.01
CA ALA A 120 3.06 -6.96 1.67
C ALA A 120 4.39 -7.05 0.90
N LYS A 121 4.78 -8.26 0.50
CA LYS A 121 6.10 -8.52 -0.07
C LYS A 121 6.09 -9.65 -1.09
N ASN A 122 7.17 -9.75 -1.84
CA ASN A 122 7.36 -10.75 -2.89
C ASN A 122 7.78 -12.15 -2.41
N GLU A 123 7.79 -12.41 -1.09
CA GLU A 123 8.32 -13.67 -0.54
C GLU A 123 7.50 -14.92 -0.91
N SER A 124 8.20 -16.05 -0.90
CA SER A 124 7.76 -17.42 -1.14
C SER A 124 6.84 -18.01 -0.07
N ASN A 125 6.36 -17.22 0.89
CA ASN A 125 5.45 -17.69 1.93
C ASN A 125 4.05 -17.89 1.34
N LEU A 126 3.86 -19.06 0.74
CA LEU A 126 2.58 -19.64 0.41
C LEU A 126 1.85 -19.94 1.72
N ASP A 127 0.59 -19.54 1.83
CA ASP A 127 -0.31 -20.13 2.81
C ASP A 127 -0.31 -21.65 2.57
N VAL A 128 0.10 -22.41 3.60
CA VAL A 128 0.27 -23.87 3.56
C VAL A 128 -1.04 -24.59 3.18
N LEU A 129 -2.19 -23.94 3.38
CA LEU A 129 -3.51 -24.49 3.10
C LEU A 129 -4.09 -24.05 1.74
N SER A 130 -3.75 -22.85 1.25
CA SER A 130 -4.33 -22.31 0.01
C SER A 130 -3.35 -22.19 -1.16
N ASN A 131 -2.06 -22.42 -0.94
CA ASN A 131 -1.00 -22.20 -1.93
C ASN A 131 -1.06 -20.78 -2.54
N THR A 132 -1.54 -19.79 -1.78
CA THR A 132 -1.60 -18.38 -2.19
C THR A 132 -0.81 -17.49 -1.24
N ARG A 133 -0.22 -16.41 -1.77
CA ARG A 133 0.47 -15.41 -0.95
C ARG A 133 -0.56 -14.64 -0.14
N ILE A 134 -0.43 -14.59 1.18
CA ILE A 134 -1.40 -13.93 2.08
C ILE A 134 -1.49 -12.42 1.81
N TYR A 135 -0.33 -11.77 1.60
CA TYR A 135 -0.20 -10.33 1.28
C TYR A 135 0.77 -10.13 0.10
N PRO A 136 0.29 -10.32 -1.14
CA PRO A 136 1.14 -10.25 -2.32
C PRO A 136 1.59 -8.80 -2.61
N HIS A 137 2.80 -8.67 -3.14
CA HIS A 137 3.29 -7.43 -3.73
C HIS A 137 2.35 -6.94 -4.86
N PRO A 138 2.24 -5.62 -5.10
CA PRO A 138 1.55 -5.08 -6.28
C PRO A 138 1.96 -5.76 -7.60
N VAL A 139 1.05 -5.81 -8.58
CA VAL A 139 1.29 -6.48 -9.88
C VAL A 139 1.00 -5.63 -11.11
N THR A 140 0.22 -4.56 -10.98
CA THR A 140 0.00 -3.60 -12.07
C THR A 140 1.16 -2.61 -12.14
N GLU A 141 1.52 -2.16 -13.35
CA GLU A 141 2.66 -1.25 -13.55
C GLU A 141 2.52 0.06 -12.75
N ASN A 142 1.29 0.60 -12.65
CA ASN A 142 0.98 1.74 -11.79
C ASN A 142 1.40 1.46 -10.33
N TRP A 143 0.95 0.34 -9.76
CA TRP A 143 1.16 0.08 -8.34
C TRP A 143 2.55 -0.48 -8.01
N THR A 144 3.18 -1.25 -8.90
CA THR A 144 4.57 -1.70 -8.71
C THR A 144 5.57 -0.56 -8.75
N LYS A 145 5.25 0.54 -9.44
CA LYS A 145 6.08 1.75 -9.48
C LYS A 145 5.68 2.80 -8.43
N THR A 146 4.53 2.62 -7.77
CA THR A 146 4.07 3.49 -6.68
C THR A 146 4.58 3.00 -5.33
N LEU A 147 4.56 1.69 -5.12
CA LEU A 147 4.84 1.05 -3.84
C LEU A 147 5.82 -0.10 -4.03
N GLY A 148 6.81 -0.17 -3.15
CA GLY A 148 7.66 -1.34 -3.00
C GLY A 148 7.08 -2.35 -2.01
N VAL A 149 7.96 -2.87 -1.14
CA VAL A 149 7.54 -3.64 0.04
C VAL A 149 7.03 -2.70 1.12
N PHE A 150 5.72 -2.65 1.28
CA PHE A 150 5.07 -1.78 2.25
C PHE A 150 4.64 -2.53 3.50
N SER A 151 4.56 -1.79 4.61
CA SER A 151 4.04 -2.25 5.89
C SER A 151 2.61 -1.73 6.10
N PHE A 152 1.78 -2.49 6.80
CA PHE A 152 0.42 -2.05 7.14
C PHE A 152 -0.02 -2.61 8.50
N TRP A 153 -0.97 -1.92 9.13
CA TRP A 153 -1.68 -2.41 10.32
C TRP A 153 -3.14 -1.95 10.28
N VAL A 154 -3.98 -2.60 11.08
CA VAL A 154 -5.43 -2.38 11.06
C VAL A 154 -5.90 -2.02 12.46
N GLU A 155 -6.59 -0.91 12.58
CA GLU A 155 -7.33 -0.53 13.78
C GLU A 155 -8.80 -0.80 13.55
N CYS A 156 -9.44 -1.45 14.52
CA CYS A 156 -10.85 -1.79 14.45
C CYS A 156 -11.59 -1.26 15.67
N ARG A 157 -12.77 -0.69 15.43
CA ARG A 157 -13.80 -0.46 16.43
C ARG A 157 -14.98 -1.37 16.12
N VAL A 158 -15.43 -2.12 17.11
CA VAL A 158 -16.53 -3.08 16.98
C VAL A 158 -17.63 -2.72 17.93
N ASP A 159 -18.84 -2.65 17.39
CA ASP A 159 -20.08 -2.57 18.14
C ASP A 159 -20.90 -3.84 17.83
N VAL A 160 -21.38 -4.51 18.87
CA VAL A 160 -22.16 -5.75 18.78
C VAL A 160 -23.49 -5.55 19.48
N SER A 161 -24.59 -5.76 18.76
CA SER A 161 -25.93 -5.86 19.32
C SER A 161 -26.38 -7.32 19.31
N CYS A 162 -26.88 -7.85 20.42
CA CYS A 162 -27.35 -9.21 20.55
C CYS A 162 -28.88 -9.25 20.53
N ILE A 163 -29.44 -9.89 19.50
CA ILE A 163 -30.89 -10.06 19.35
C ILE A 163 -31.17 -11.55 19.32
N ASP A 164 -31.99 -12.04 20.24
CA ASP A 164 -32.34 -13.47 20.40
C ASP A 164 -31.10 -14.39 20.49
N LYS A 165 -30.09 -13.95 21.25
CA LYS A 165 -28.79 -14.63 21.41
C LYS A 165 -27.95 -14.72 20.12
N ILE A 166 -28.31 -13.97 19.08
CA ILE A 166 -27.52 -13.89 17.86
C ILE A 166 -26.80 -12.54 17.82
N PRO A 167 -25.46 -12.51 17.76
CA PRO A 167 -24.71 -11.26 17.68
C PRO A 167 -24.78 -10.67 16.28
N HIS A 168 -25.04 -9.36 16.20
CA HIS A 168 -24.97 -8.54 15.00
C HIS A 168 -23.80 -7.58 15.16
N PHE A 169 -22.79 -7.72 14.30
CA PHE A 169 -21.57 -6.95 14.35
C PHE A 169 -21.63 -5.77 13.39
N GLN A 170 -21.17 -4.61 13.85
CA GLN A 170 -20.75 -3.49 13.03
C GLN A 170 -19.29 -3.18 13.39
N LEU A 171 -18.40 -3.32 12.42
CA LEU A 171 -16.96 -3.10 12.58
C LEU A 171 -16.54 -1.96 11.66
N GLU A 172 -15.99 -0.91 12.24
CA GLU A 172 -15.27 0.15 11.52
C GLU A 172 -13.78 -0.19 11.52
N LEU A 173 -13.13 -0.16 10.36
CA LEU A 173 -11.70 -0.42 10.24
C LEU A 173 -10.97 0.76 9.60
N SER A 174 -9.77 1.02 10.08
CA SER A 174 -8.77 1.90 9.47
C SER A 174 -7.52 1.08 9.18
N ILE A 175 -7.19 0.91 7.91
CA ILE A 175 -5.98 0.24 7.45
C ILE A 175 -4.94 1.32 7.18
N HIS A 176 -3.89 1.33 7.98
CA HIS A 176 -2.78 2.25 7.87
C HIS A 176 -1.65 1.59 7.09
N VAL A 177 -0.94 2.37 6.28
CA VAL A 177 0.11 1.90 5.39
C VAL A 177 1.31 2.82 5.46
N GLU A 178 2.50 2.23 5.42
CA GLU A 178 3.77 2.91 5.28
C GLU A 178 4.66 2.20 4.25
N ASP A 179 5.23 2.98 3.33
CA ASP A 179 6.20 2.53 2.35
C ASP A 179 7.33 3.56 2.23
N MET A 180 8.58 3.12 2.26
CA MET A 180 9.70 4.04 2.00
C MET A 180 9.99 4.00 0.51
N TYR A 181 9.63 5.07 -0.19
CA TYR A 181 9.90 5.20 -1.61
C TYR A 181 11.38 5.54 -1.81
N ASN A 182 12.14 4.59 -2.33
CA ASN A 182 13.56 4.72 -2.63
C ASN A 182 13.96 3.79 -3.78
N PHE A 183 15.22 3.92 -4.21
CA PHE A 183 15.84 3.01 -5.16
C PHE A 183 16.85 2.11 -4.45
N ASN A 184 16.99 0.88 -4.92
CA ASN A 184 17.83 -0.14 -4.28
C ASN A 184 19.02 -0.52 -5.17
N PRO A 185 20.26 -0.47 -4.67
CA PRO A 185 21.43 -0.87 -5.44
C PRO A 185 21.28 -2.29 -6.00
N TYR A 186 21.66 -2.45 -7.27
CA TYR A 186 21.63 -3.69 -8.05
C TYR A 186 20.23 -4.20 -8.40
N GLN A 187 19.18 -3.43 -8.10
CA GLN A 187 17.84 -3.74 -8.55
C GLN A 187 17.56 -3.14 -9.93
N VAL A 188 16.58 -3.72 -10.60
CA VAL A 188 16.10 -3.27 -11.90
C VAL A 188 14.59 -3.24 -11.87
N ASP A 189 14.02 -2.23 -12.51
CA ASP A 189 12.59 -2.18 -12.74
C ASP A 189 12.17 -3.36 -13.62
N ILE A 190 11.29 -4.22 -13.10
CA ILE A 190 10.90 -5.48 -13.76
C ILE A 190 10.28 -5.22 -15.14
N ALA A 191 9.54 -4.11 -15.30
CA ALA A 191 8.80 -3.82 -16.52
C ALA A 191 9.67 -3.22 -17.64
N THR A 192 10.71 -2.48 -17.30
CA THR A 192 11.52 -1.71 -18.27
C THR A 192 12.98 -2.15 -18.34
N GLY A 193 13.48 -2.89 -17.34
CA GLY A 193 14.88 -3.25 -17.21
C GLY A 193 15.78 -2.07 -16.80
N ILE A 194 15.20 -0.89 -16.53
CA ILE A 194 15.94 0.29 -16.09
C ILE A 194 16.54 -0.01 -14.72
N LYS A 195 17.82 0.25 -14.58
CA LYS A 195 18.55 0.05 -13.34
C LYS A 195 18.17 1.10 -12.32
N ASP A 196 18.01 0.67 -11.06
CA ASP A 196 17.74 1.58 -9.96
C ASP A 196 18.87 2.61 -9.78
N GLU A 197 20.11 2.28 -10.16
CA GLU A 197 21.24 3.20 -10.22
C GLU A 197 20.97 4.47 -11.06
N GLU A 198 20.11 4.39 -12.08
CA GLU A 198 19.81 5.54 -12.92
C GLU A 198 19.06 6.66 -12.18
N ASN A 199 18.39 6.33 -11.08
CA ASN A 199 17.62 7.26 -10.26
C ASN A 199 18.15 7.38 -8.83
N GLY A 200 18.69 6.30 -8.26
CA GLY A 200 19.26 6.28 -6.91
C GLY A 200 20.48 7.19 -6.74
N VAL A 201 21.18 7.51 -7.84
CA VAL A 201 22.23 8.54 -7.83
C VAL A 201 21.70 9.91 -7.42
N PHE A 202 20.43 10.21 -7.70
CA PHE A 202 19.81 11.48 -7.31
C PHE A 202 19.63 11.59 -5.79
N GLU A 203 19.45 10.47 -5.09
CA GLU A 203 19.39 10.42 -3.63
C GLU A 203 20.75 10.73 -3.02
N ILE A 204 21.80 10.07 -3.52
CA ILE A 204 23.19 10.28 -3.09
C ILE A 204 23.61 11.72 -3.29
N THR A 205 23.19 12.33 -4.40
CA THR A 205 23.59 13.68 -4.78
C THR A 205 22.71 14.78 -4.19
N GLY A 206 21.58 14.41 -3.60
CA GLY A 206 20.56 15.33 -3.10
C GLY A 206 19.77 16.05 -4.20
N LEU A 207 19.87 15.61 -5.47
CA LEU A 207 19.03 16.10 -6.57
C LEU A 207 17.57 15.62 -6.45
N ALA A 208 17.37 14.46 -5.82
CA ALA A 208 16.07 13.92 -5.43
C ALA A 208 16.21 13.32 -4.03
N ARG A 209 15.10 12.96 -3.38
CA ARG A 209 15.13 12.39 -2.03
C ARG A 209 14.11 11.27 -1.88
N GLN A 210 14.54 10.15 -1.30
CA GLN A 210 13.61 9.15 -0.76
C GLN A 210 12.64 9.81 0.23
N TYR A 211 11.46 9.23 0.36
CA TYR A 211 10.43 9.75 1.23
C TYR A 211 9.49 8.65 1.72
N LEU A 212 8.79 8.94 2.81
CA LEU A 212 7.76 8.06 3.34
C LEU A 212 6.44 8.29 2.59
N ASN A 213 5.92 7.26 1.94
CA ASN A 213 4.51 7.14 1.57
C ASN A 213 3.72 6.69 2.80
N VAL A 214 2.65 7.42 3.13
CA VAL A 214 1.68 7.03 4.15
C VAL A 214 0.29 6.98 3.53
N GLY A 215 -0.56 6.07 3.98
CA GLY A 215 -1.94 6.01 3.51
C GLY A 215 -2.87 5.43 4.57
N ILE A 216 -4.12 5.87 4.55
CA ILE A 216 -5.17 5.32 5.42
C ILE A 216 -6.38 4.97 4.55
N ALA A 217 -6.77 3.71 4.54
CA ALA A 217 -7.99 3.23 3.90
C ALA A 217 -9.02 2.83 4.97
N LYS A 218 -10.23 3.38 4.87
CA LYS A 218 -11.30 3.14 5.86
C LYS A 218 -12.43 2.28 5.29
N GLY A 219 -13.10 1.53 6.15
CA GLY A 219 -14.24 0.70 5.75
C GLY A 219 -15.15 0.34 6.92
N VAL A 220 -16.36 -0.12 6.59
CA VAL A 220 -17.33 -0.63 7.56
C VAL A 220 -17.79 -2.02 7.12
N LEU A 221 -17.69 -2.99 8.02
CA LEU A 221 -18.16 -4.36 7.83
C LEU A 221 -19.36 -4.59 8.74
N LYS A 222 -20.42 -5.18 8.19
CA LYS A 222 -21.58 -5.64 8.97
C LYS A 222 -21.82 -7.11 8.70
N TRP A 223 -22.05 -7.90 9.75
CA TRP A 223 -22.41 -9.32 9.63
C TRP A 223 -23.18 -9.82 10.86
N LYS A 224 -23.81 -10.98 10.73
CA LYS A 224 -24.58 -11.65 11.79
C LYS A 224 -23.94 -12.98 12.13
N GLY A 225 -23.90 -13.31 13.42
CA GLY A 225 -23.42 -14.59 13.92
C GLY A 225 -21.94 -14.84 13.60
N ARG A 226 -21.60 -16.12 13.41
CA ARG A 226 -20.26 -16.53 13.00
C ARG A 226 -19.97 -16.00 11.60
N PRO A 227 -18.81 -15.34 11.36
CA PRO A 227 -18.47 -14.86 10.04
C PRO A 227 -18.37 -16.03 9.06
N MET A 228 -19.16 -15.98 7.99
CA MET A 228 -19.02 -16.89 6.85
C MET A 228 -17.90 -16.35 5.93
N PHE A 229 -17.14 -17.25 5.30
CA PHE A 229 -16.04 -16.91 4.38
C PHE A 229 -16.49 -16.21 3.08
N ALA A 230 -17.78 -15.84 2.93
CA ALA A 230 -18.31 -15.26 1.71
C ALA A 230 -18.16 -13.72 1.66
N SER A 231 -17.36 -13.29 0.67
CA SER A 231 -17.21 -11.95 0.08
C SER A 231 -17.10 -10.75 1.04
N ALA A 232 -15.88 -10.23 1.17
CA ALA A 232 -15.64 -8.89 1.74
C ALA A 232 -16.29 -7.81 0.84
N PRO A 233 -17.10 -6.88 1.40
CA PRO A 233 -17.60 -5.74 0.65
C PRO A 233 -16.45 -4.77 0.34
N TYR A 234 -16.33 -4.32 -0.91
CA TYR A 234 -15.33 -3.32 -1.31
C TYR A 234 -15.54 -2.00 -0.57
N PRO A 235 -14.45 -1.26 -0.23
CA PRO A 235 -14.58 0.05 0.40
C PRO A 235 -15.30 1.01 -0.55
N LYS A 236 -16.31 1.73 -0.03
CA LYS A 236 -17.02 2.77 -0.78
C LYS A 236 -16.16 4.03 -0.80
N SER A 237 -15.97 4.63 -1.97
CA SER A 237 -15.31 5.94 -2.09
C SER A 237 -16.21 7.05 -1.54
N ASN A 238 -15.68 7.93 -0.70
CA ASN A 238 -16.36 9.16 -0.26
C ASN A 238 -16.25 10.31 -1.29
N LEU A 239 -15.98 9.99 -2.56
CA LEU A 239 -15.97 10.98 -3.63
C LEU A 239 -17.32 10.89 -4.33
N GLY A 240 -18.13 11.94 -4.14
CA GLY A 240 -19.40 12.13 -4.84
C GLY A 240 -19.19 12.06 -6.36
N SER A 241 -20.15 11.41 -7.02
CA SER A 241 -20.40 11.52 -8.45
C SER A 241 -20.61 12.96 -8.88
#